data_AF-A0A7S1QJS1-F1
#
_entry.id   AF-A0A7S1QJS1-F1
#
_cell.length_a   1.000
_cell.length_b   1.000
_cell.length_c   1.000
_cell.angle_alpha   90.00
_cell.angle_beta   90.00
_cell.angle_gamma   90.00
#
_symmetry.space_group_name_H-M   'P 1'
#
loop_
_entity.id
_entity.type
_entity.pdbx_description
1 polymer ?
#
loop_
_entity_poly.entity_id
_entity_poly.type
_entity_poly.pdbx_seq_one_letter_code
_entity_poly.pdbx_strand_id
1 'polypeptide(L)'
;SSRLGPSPGLALLWCNPSPPPSPPALRTWSSMARALPATAAAARRGCVLLLLLALRSGECAGPRDAVRLDPGDAEDSVALVQHGVQPRRPQASRDTRLSTRPLMLTTIRDSQDAEEITTVEVFCSAYPALCREPFNCQNFTPDMADPVSWAINGLAADGKPNYMAWCKNFQRGPIMAKCVAGDLLGSAKTRYLLTTAGMFGGLQRELDGSACFLEGHCANAAVTENTTVEEAAKICDEHYGHEAWAHFGSAFAPAENQVGFGITLEDMRDQRNGFLRREQSRPFTLASCAMGSFHCDVIYCRETYCKDEYYIEKYGHFLEEQGWAR
;
A
#
# COMPACT_ATOMS: atom_id res chain seq x y z
N SER A 1 28.01 28.23 -45.54
CA SER A 1 28.26 29.37 -44.64
C SER A 1 27.02 30.23 -44.50
N SER A 2 26.25 29.99 -43.46
CA SER A 2 25.21 30.90 -42.96
C SER A 2 24.90 30.45 -41.53
N ARG A 3 25.45 31.18 -40.56
CA ARG A 3 25.26 30.96 -39.12
C ARG A 3 23.91 31.55 -38.72
N LEU A 4 23.01 30.74 -38.18
CA LEU A 4 21.87 31.19 -37.39
C LEU A 4 22.26 31.08 -35.92
N GLY A 5 22.33 32.22 -35.23
CA GLY A 5 22.53 32.28 -33.78
C GLY A 5 21.19 32.10 -33.04
N PRO A 6 21.20 31.62 -31.78
CA PRO A 6 19.98 31.40 -31.02
C PRO A 6 19.49 32.68 -30.34
N SER A 7 18.18 32.89 -30.34
CA SER A 7 17.48 33.89 -29.52
C SER A 7 17.31 33.37 -28.08
N PRO A 8 17.37 34.24 -27.05
CA PRO A 8 17.10 33.84 -25.68
C PRO A 8 15.58 33.76 -25.43
N GLY A 9 15.10 32.58 -25.06
CA GLY A 9 13.73 32.38 -24.59
C GLY A 9 13.55 32.88 -23.16
N LEU A 10 12.56 33.74 -22.95
CA LEU A 10 12.07 34.14 -21.63
C LEU A 10 11.50 32.92 -20.89
N ALA A 11 12.05 32.60 -19.72
CA ALA A 11 11.43 31.70 -18.75
C ALA A 11 10.33 32.45 -17.99
N LEU A 12 9.07 32.11 -18.24
CA LEU A 12 7.93 32.53 -17.42
C LEU A 12 7.79 31.56 -16.25
N LEU A 13 8.20 31.99 -15.05
CA LEU A 13 7.89 31.33 -13.79
C LEU A 13 6.38 31.43 -13.52
N TRP A 14 5.68 30.30 -13.60
CA TRP A 14 4.32 30.16 -13.10
C TRP A 14 4.36 29.91 -11.60
N CYS A 15 3.96 30.91 -10.80
CA CYS A 15 3.56 30.70 -9.42
C CYS A 15 2.13 30.18 -9.40
N ASN A 16 1.93 28.94 -8.93
CA ASN A 16 0.59 28.41 -8.62
C ASN A 16 0.00 29.18 -7.43
N PRO A 17 -1.19 29.79 -7.54
CA PRO A 17 -1.86 30.38 -6.39
C PRO A 17 -2.44 29.27 -5.49
N SER A 18 -2.18 29.35 -4.19
CA SER A 18 -2.83 28.51 -3.19
C SER A 18 -4.36 28.69 -3.24
N PRO A 19 -5.14 27.62 -3.06
CA PRO A 19 -6.59 27.73 -3.01
C PRO A 19 -7.04 28.57 -1.80
N PRO A 20 -8.14 29.34 -1.92
CA PRO A 20 -8.67 30.13 -0.83
C PRO A 20 -9.16 29.22 0.31
N PRO A 21 -9.07 29.67 1.58
CA PRO A 21 -9.59 28.92 2.71
C PRO A 21 -11.11 28.77 2.60
N SER A 22 -11.61 27.61 3.01
CA SER A 22 -13.02 27.27 3.05
C SER A 22 -13.79 28.24 3.97
N PRO A 23 -15.00 28.67 3.59
CA PRO A 23 -15.83 29.50 4.46
C PRO A 23 -16.27 28.69 5.70
N PRO A 24 -16.37 29.32 6.89
CA PRO A 24 -16.83 28.64 8.08
C PRO A 24 -18.31 28.23 7.94
N ALA A 25 -18.62 27.04 8.47
CA ALA A 25 -19.96 26.47 8.47
C ALA A 25 -21.00 27.41 9.10
N LEU A 26 -22.03 27.73 8.31
CA LEU A 26 -23.22 28.45 8.76
C LEU A 26 -23.98 27.63 9.81
N ARG A 27 -23.85 28.00 11.08
CA ARG A 27 -24.80 27.57 12.12
C ARG A 27 -26.11 28.32 11.94
N THR A 28 -27.16 27.58 11.60
CA THR A 28 -28.54 28.08 11.59
C THR A 28 -28.98 28.38 13.02
N TRP A 29 -29.23 29.65 13.32
CA TRP A 29 -29.96 30.11 14.51
C TRP A 29 -31.31 30.68 14.05
N SER A 30 -32.37 29.91 14.27
CA SER A 30 -33.75 30.36 14.14
C SER A 30 -34.38 30.43 15.52
N SER A 31 -34.40 31.63 16.11
CA SER A 31 -35.48 32.06 17.01
C SER A 31 -35.38 33.55 17.28
N MET A 32 -36.41 34.28 16.83
CA MET A 32 -36.59 35.72 16.95
C MET A 32 -37.02 36.18 18.35
N ALA A 33 -36.80 37.48 18.56
CA ALA A 33 -37.59 38.44 19.31
C ALA A 33 -37.25 38.68 20.80
N ARG A 34 -36.58 39.80 21.06
CA ARG A 34 -37.25 40.98 21.65
C ARG A 34 -36.37 42.25 21.67
N ALA A 35 -37.06 43.36 21.37
CA ALA A 35 -36.89 44.74 21.84
C ALA A 35 -35.59 45.53 21.53
N LEU A 36 -35.76 46.57 20.69
CA LEU A 36 -34.96 47.80 20.66
C LEU A 36 -35.28 48.67 21.91
N PRO A 37 -34.36 49.54 22.36
CA PRO A 37 -34.39 50.92 21.84
C PRO A 37 -33.01 51.49 21.48
N ALA A 38 -33.10 52.61 20.76
CA ALA A 38 -32.06 53.42 20.15
C ALA A 38 -30.92 53.89 21.09
N THR A 39 -29.73 54.08 20.53
CA THR A 39 -29.05 55.40 20.56
C THR A 39 -27.82 55.45 19.64
N ALA A 40 -27.75 56.58 18.93
CA ALA A 40 -26.58 57.40 18.61
C ALA A 40 -25.38 56.80 17.84
N ALA A 41 -25.31 57.29 16.59
CA ALA A 41 -24.11 57.46 15.78
C ALA A 41 -22.93 58.11 16.53
N ALA A 42 -21.77 57.43 16.54
CA ALA A 42 -20.43 58.04 16.54
C ALA A 42 -19.31 56.98 16.56
N ALA A 43 -19.08 56.22 15.47
CA ALA A 43 -17.86 55.40 15.33
C ALA A 43 -17.61 54.96 13.88
N ARG A 44 -17.31 55.90 12.96
CA ARG A 44 -16.93 55.55 11.57
C ARG A 44 -15.61 56.16 11.08
N ARG A 45 -14.73 56.61 11.98
CA ARG A 45 -13.41 57.14 11.58
C ARG A 45 -12.19 56.50 12.27
N GLY A 46 -12.38 55.45 13.07
CA GLY A 46 -11.28 54.80 13.82
C GLY A 46 -10.80 53.45 13.29
N CYS A 47 -11.41 52.87 12.25
CA CYS A 47 -11.16 51.46 11.87
C CYS A 47 -10.31 51.26 10.60
N VAL A 48 -9.95 52.33 9.89
CA VAL A 48 -9.17 52.23 8.63
C VAL A 48 -7.66 52.34 8.86
N LEU A 49 -7.21 52.88 10.01
CA LEU A 49 -5.77 53.04 10.29
C LEU A 49 -5.12 51.83 10.97
N LEU A 50 -5.90 50.92 11.57
CA LEU A 50 -5.38 49.71 12.22
C LEU A 50 -5.20 48.52 11.27
N LEU A 51 -5.85 48.53 10.10
CA LEU A 51 -5.68 47.46 9.10
C LEU A 51 -4.43 47.63 8.21
N LEU A 52 -3.83 48.83 8.15
CA LEU A 52 -2.65 49.08 7.32
C LEU A 52 -1.31 48.82 8.04
N LEU A 53 -1.32 48.63 9.36
CA LEU A 53 -0.11 48.29 10.14
C LEU A 53 0.10 46.77 10.33
N ALA A 54 -0.93 45.94 10.09
CA ALA A 54 -0.83 44.49 10.24
C ALA A 54 -0.27 43.76 8.99
N LEU A 55 -0.02 44.46 7.88
CA LEU A 55 0.49 43.88 6.63
C LEU A 55 2.02 43.95 6.47
N ARG A 56 2.78 44.25 7.54
CA ARG A 56 4.25 44.44 7.47
C ARG A 56 5.12 43.52 8.33
N SER A 57 4.55 42.55 9.04
CA SER A 57 5.31 41.54 9.79
C SER A 57 5.02 40.15 9.23
N GLY A 58 5.78 39.77 8.20
CA GLY A 58 5.80 38.42 7.67
C GLY A 58 6.62 37.51 8.58
N GLU A 59 5.96 36.85 9.53
CA GLU A 59 6.48 35.67 10.22
C GLU A 59 5.34 34.67 10.40
N CYS A 60 5.25 33.71 9.48
CA CYS A 60 4.40 32.53 9.65
C CYS A 60 5.15 31.48 10.47
N ALA A 61 5.02 31.54 11.81
CA ALA A 61 5.35 30.42 12.67
C ALA A 61 4.18 29.43 12.62
N GLY A 62 4.30 28.38 11.80
CA GLY A 62 3.38 27.24 11.84
C GLY A 62 3.68 26.31 13.02
N PRO A 63 2.67 25.68 13.63
CA PRO A 63 2.86 24.75 14.74
C PRO A 63 3.56 23.48 14.24
N ARG A 64 4.74 23.20 14.81
CA ARG A 64 5.50 21.95 14.65
C ARG A 64 4.98 20.92 15.64
N ASP A 65 3.88 20.25 15.31
CA ASP A 65 3.50 18.98 15.95
C ASP A 65 3.08 17.99 14.87
N ALA A 66 4.04 17.65 14.00
CA ALA A 66 3.95 16.43 13.21
C ALA A 66 4.48 15.30 14.09
N VAL A 67 3.59 14.38 14.49
CA VAL A 67 3.96 13.10 15.08
C VAL A 67 4.89 12.39 14.10
N ARG A 68 6.17 12.38 14.45
CA ARG A 68 7.21 11.64 13.74
C ARG A 68 7.02 10.18 14.10
N LEU A 69 6.31 9.44 13.25
CA LEU A 69 6.33 7.97 13.32
C LEU A 69 7.75 7.54 12.99
N ASP A 70 8.39 6.85 13.93
CA ASP A 70 9.74 6.32 13.76
C ASP A 70 9.71 5.26 12.65
N PRO A 71 10.53 5.35 11.59
CA PRO A 71 10.57 4.36 10.51
C PRO A 71 11.34 3.07 10.91
N GLY A 72 11.44 2.80 12.21
CA GLY A 72 12.07 1.59 12.72
C GLY A 72 11.12 0.40 12.62
N ASP A 73 11.54 -0.62 11.87
CA ASP A 73 10.97 -1.97 11.85
C ASP A 73 9.65 -2.17 11.09
N ALA A 74 9.45 -1.47 9.96
CA ALA A 74 8.46 -1.88 8.96
C ALA A 74 9.00 -3.08 8.15
N GLU A 75 8.89 -4.29 8.70
CA GLU A 75 9.02 -5.55 7.96
C GLU A 75 7.84 -5.69 6.96
N ASP A 76 7.91 -5.04 5.79
CA ASP A 76 6.83 -5.03 4.80
C ASP A 76 7.34 -5.36 3.40
N SER A 77 6.59 -6.23 2.69
CA SER A 77 6.75 -6.76 1.31
C SER A 77 8.10 -7.41 0.96
N VAL A 78 9.19 -6.72 1.24
CA VAL A 78 10.56 -7.20 1.14
C VAL A 78 10.77 -8.36 2.12
N ALA A 79 10.11 -8.36 3.29
CA ALA A 79 10.16 -9.49 4.22
C ALA A 79 9.57 -10.78 3.63
N LEU A 80 8.51 -10.71 2.81
CA LEU A 80 7.95 -11.90 2.13
C LEU A 80 8.94 -12.49 1.11
N VAL A 81 9.67 -11.62 0.40
CA VAL A 81 10.76 -12.01 -0.50
C VAL A 81 12.00 -12.46 0.26
N GLN A 82 12.38 -11.79 1.35
CA GLN A 82 13.56 -12.08 2.16
C GLN A 82 13.41 -13.36 3.00
N HIS A 83 12.19 -13.67 3.48
CA HIS A 83 11.90 -14.94 4.14
C HIS A 83 11.87 -16.10 3.13
N GLY A 84 11.41 -15.88 1.89
CA GLY A 84 11.45 -16.87 0.81
C GLY A 84 12.84 -17.12 0.22
N VAL A 85 13.72 -16.11 0.22
CA VAL A 85 15.07 -16.14 -0.37
C VAL A 85 16.16 -16.38 0.70
N GLN A 86 15.87 -17.13 1.77
CA GLN A 86 16.97 -17.66 2.58
C GLN A 86 17.70 -18.75 1.78
N PRO A 87 19.00 -18.58 1.45
CA PRO A 87 19.73 -19.61 0.73
C PRO A 87 19.73 -20.88 1.59
N ARG A 88 19.27 -22.00 1.02
CA ARG A 88 19.55 -23.34 1.57
C ARG A 88 21.06 -23.46 1.69
N ARG A 89 21.58 -23.25 2.90
CA ARG A 89 22.99 -23.45 3.22
C ARG A 89 23.34 -24.88 2.79
N PRO A 90 24.33 -25.09 1.91
CA PRO A 90 24.82 -26.43 1.64
C PRO A 90 25.26 -27.02 2.97
N GLN A 91 24.57 -28.08 3.39
CA GLN A 91 24.86 -28.79 4.61
C GLN A 91 26.16 -29.55 4.36
N ALA A 92 27.29 -28.86 4.57
CA ALA A 92 28.61 -29.46 4.53
C ALA A 92 28.66 -30.54 5.61
N SER A 93 28.71 -31.80 5.16
CA SER A 93 28.98 -32.95 5.98
C SER A 93 30.30 -32.75 6.72
N ARG A 94 30.22 -32.53 8.04
CA ARG A 94 31.37 -32.67 8.92
C ARG A 94 30.98 -33.52 10.12
N ASP A 95 31.49 -34.75 10.08
CA ASP A 95 31.73 -35.58 11.24
C ASP A 95 32.48 -34.80 12.32
N THR A 96 31.84 -34.61 13.48
CA THR A 96 32.56 -34.54 14.75
C THR A 96 31.70 -35.13 15.86
N ARG A 97 32.07 -36.34 16.30
CA ARG A 97 31.71 -36.87 17.62
C ARG A 97 32.49 -36.11 18.69
N LEU A 98 31.83 -35.68 19.76
CA LEU A 98 32.21 -35.77 21.19
C LEU A 98 31.20 -34.91 21.98
N SER A 99 30.27 -35.54 22.71
CA SER A 99 30.34 -35.75 24.17
C SER A 99 30.52 -34.45 24.97
N THR A 100 29.48 -33.97 25.67
CA THR A 100 29.26 -34.07 27.13
C THR A 100 27.87 -33.50 27.46
N ARG A 101 27.31 -33.92 28.59
CA ARG A 101 25.89 -33.96 28.97
C ARG A 101 25.48 -32.75 29.87
N PRO A 102 24.30 -32.73 30.55
CA PRO A 102 23.28 -31.68 30.47
C PRO A 102 23.27 -30.70 31.67
N LEU A 103 22.79 -29.46 31.51
CA LEU A 103 22.16 -28.69 32.61
C LEU A 103 21.55 -27.39 32.06
N MET A 104 20.22 -27.29 32.04
CA MET A 104 19.42 -26.07 32.24
C MET A 104 17.96 -26.37 31.89
N LEU A 105 17.24 -26.93 32.86
CA LEU A 105 15.78 -27.04 32.81
C LEU A 105 15.27 -26.99 34.23
N THR A 106 15.09 -25.79 34.76
CA THR A 106 14.18 -25.43 35.87
C THR A 106 14.40 -23.96 36.25
N THR A 107 13.62 -23.04 35.64
CA THR A 107 13.07 -21.82 36.28
C THR A 107 12.42 -20.92 35.22
N ILE A 108 11.31 -21.36 34.62
CA ILE A 108 10.29 -20.47 34.04
C ILE A 108 8.93 -21.18 34.24
N ARG A 109 8.28 -20.96 35.40
CA ARG A 109 6.92 -21.48 35.63
C ARG A 109 6.04 -20.62 36.54
N ASP A 110 6.37 -19.36 36.78
CA ASP A 110 5.58 -18.50 37.70
C ASP A 110 5.30 -17.08 37.14
N SER A 111 5.04 -16.96 35.85
CA SER A 111 4.48 -15.71 35.27
C SER A 111 3.30 -16.05 34.34
N GLN A 112 2.21 -16.58 34.92
CA GLN A 112 0.97 -16.90 34.21
C GLN A 112 -0.12 -15.82 34.32
N ASP A 113 0.14 -14.72 35.04
CA ASP A 113 -0.84 -13.65 35.25
C ASP A 113 -0.46 -12.33 34.57
N ALA A 114 0.38 -12.38 33.53
CA ALA A 114 0.45 -11.27 32.60
C ALA A 114 -0.85 -11.26 31.81
N GLU A 115 -1.81 -10.48 32.32
CA GLU A 115 -3.07 -10.12 31.71
C GLU A 115 -2.86 -9.95 30.20
N GLU A 116 -3.29 -10.98 29.48
CA GLU A 116 -3.39 -10.99 28.03
C GLU A 116 -4.46 -9.96 27.70
N ILE A 117 -4.10 -8.67 27.75
CA ILE A 117 -4.77 -7.63 26.97
C ILE A 117 -4.62 -8.15 25.56
N THR A 118 -5.65 -8.90 25.15
CA THR A 118 -5.60 -9.74 23.97
C THR A 118 -5.22 -8.83 22.82
N THR A 119 -4.15 -9.18 22.13
CA THR A 119 -3.64 -8.45 20.96
C THR A 119 -4.75 -8.11 19.96
N VAL A 120 -5.85 -8.87 19.99
CA VAL A 120 -7.11 -8.68 19.27
C VAL A 120 -7.85 -7.37 19.61
N GLU A 121 -7.99 -6.99 20.88
CA GLU A 121 -8.79 -5.82 21.26
C GLU A 121 -8.13 -4.50 20.81
N VAL A 122 -6.80 -4.41 20.98
CA VAL A 122 -5.98 -3.28 20.49
C VAL A 122 -5.97 -3.22 18.96
N PHE A 123 -5.98 -4.38 18.30
CA PHE A 123 -6.00 -4.47 16.85
C PHE A 123 -7.31 -3.93 16.24
N CYS A 124 -8.46 -4.37 16.74
CA CYS A 124 -9.75 -3.98 16.17
C CYS A 124 -10.12 -2.52 16.47
N SER A 125 -9.53 -1.92 17.50
CA SER A 125 -9.69 -0.49 17.76
C SER A 125 -8.85 0.36 16.78
N ALA A 126 -7.67 -0.10 16.36
CA ALA A 126 -6.87 0.57 15.34
C ALA A 126 -7.38 0.33 13.89
N TYR A 127 -7.85 -0.89 13.60
CA TYR A 127 -8.29 -1.31 12.26
C TYR A 127 -9.69 -1.93 12.27
N PRO A 128 -10.73 -1.19 12.66
CA PRO A 128 -12.07 -1.74 12.86
C PRO A 128 -12.70 -2.36 11.61
N ALA A 129 -12.27 -1.93 10.42
CA ALA A 129 -12.73 -2.50 9.16
C ALA A 129 -12.22 -3.92 8.92
N LEU A 130 -11.02 -4.26 9.41
CA LEU A 130 -10.45 -5.61 9.29
C LEU A 130 -11.09 -6.62 10.25
N CYS A 131 -11.79 -6.14 11.29
CA CYS A 131 -12.49 -7.00 12.24
C CYS A 131 -13.97 -7.23 11.89
N ARG A 132 -14.36 -6.91 10.65
CA ARG A 132 -15.70 -7.16 10.12
C ARG A 132 -15.58 -8.05 8.89
N GLU A 133 -16.71 -8.57 8.45
CA GLU A 133 -16.76 -9.28 7.17
C GLU A 133 -16.26 -8.38 6.03
N PRO A 134 -15.55 -8.94 5.04
CA PRO A 134 -15.19 -10.37 4.93
C PRO A 134 -13.86 -10.75 5.58
N PHE A 135 -13.12 -9.79 6.16
CA PHE A 135 -11.78 -10.01 6.72
C PHE A 135 -11.77 -10.84 8.00
N ASN A 136 -12.69 -10.56 8.93
CA ASN A 136 -12.85 -11.28 10.19
C ASN A 136 -11.54 -11.51 10.98
N CYS A 137 -10.62 -10.54 10.98
CA CYS A 137 -9.29 -10.69 11.58
C CYS A 137 -9.31 -10.84 13.11
N GLN A 138 -10.41 -10.50 13.79
CA GLN A 138 -10.59 -10.80 15.21
C GLN A 138 -10.65 -12.30 15.51
N ASN A 139 -11.02 -13.11 14.52
CA ASN A 139 -11.04 -14.56 14.62
C ASN A 139 -9.69 -15.17 14.19
N PHE A 140 -8.76 -14.35 13.70
CA PHE A 140 -7.46 -14.82 13.21
C PHE A 140 -6.60 -15.23 14.40
N THR A 141 -6.66 -16.50 14.76
CA THR A 141 -5.76 -17.09 15.75
C THR A 141 -4.42 -17.46 15.10
N PRO A 142 -3.32 -17.53 15.86
CA PRO A 142 -2.06 -18.10 15.37
C PRO A 142 -2.24 -19.50 14.76
N ASP A 143 -3.23 -20.27 15.25
CA ASP A 143 -3.59 -21.58 14.71
C ASP A 143 -4.42 -21.51 13.42
N MET A 144 -5.22 -20.45 13.18
CA MET A 144 -5.87 -20.22 11.88
C MET A 144 -4.89 -19.66 10.84
N ALA A 145 -3.82 -19.05 11.32
CA ALA A 145 -2.66 -18.72 10.53
C ALA A 145 -1.79 -19.93 10.22
N ASP A 146 -2.28 -21.18 10.47
CA ASP A 146 -1.51 -22.42 10.37
C ASP A 146 -0.64 -22.38 9.13
N PRO A 147 0.67 -22.06 9.32
CA PRO A 147 1.57 -21.93 8.19
C PRO A 147 1.64 -23.24 7.42
N VAL A 148 1.34 -24.37 8.07
CA VAL A 148 1.25 -25.68 7.45
C VAL A 148 0.04 -25.76 6.53
N SER A 149 -1.16 -25.38 6.97
CA SER A 149 -2.35 -25.36 6.11
C SER A 149 -2.18 -24.48 4.87
N TRP A 150 -1.69 -23.24 5.02
CA TRP A 150 -1.44 -22.37 3.86
C TRP A 150 -0.30 -22.90 2.99
N ALA A 151 0.76 -23.48 3.58
CA ALA A 151 1.83 -24.12 2.82
C ALA A 151 1.38 -25.41 2.12
N ILE A 152 0.33 -26.10 2.58
CA ILE A 152 -0.18 -27.29 1.91
C ILE A 152 -1.19 -26.90 0.84
N ASN A 153 -2.19 -26.10 1.20
CA ASN A 153 -3.37 -25.87 0.38
C ASN A 153 -3.32 -24.56 -0.42
N GLY A 154 -2.42 -23.64 -0.09
CA GLY A 154 -2.38 -22.29 -0.65
C GLY A 154 -3.29 -21.31 0.09
N LEU A 155 -3.26 -20.04 -0.33
CA LEU A 155 -4.02 -18.96 0.29
C LEU A 155 -5.52 -19.03 -0.05
N ALA A 156 -5.88 -19.56 -1.22
CA ALA A 156 -7.25 -19.60 -1.76
C ALA A 156 -7.71 -21.05 -1.99
N ALA A 157 -7.48 -21.91 -0.97
CA ALA A 157 -7.67 -23.36 -1.03
C ALA A 157 -9.10 -23.82 -1.42
N ASP A 158 -10.12 -22.99 -1.19
CA ASP A 158 -11.50 -23.28 -1.57
C ASP A 158 -11.85 -22.81 -3.00
N GLY A 159 -10.84 -22.37 -3.76
CA GLY A 159 -10.99 -21.81 -5.10
C GLY A 159 -11.57 -20.39 -5.10
N LYS A 160 -11.59 -19.70 -3.95
CA LYS A 160 -12.12 -18.34 -3.83
C LYS A 160 -11.11 -17.41 -3.18
N PRO A 161 -11.21 -16.10 -3.45
CA PRO A 161 -10.41 -15.11 -2.75
C PRO A 161 -10.54 -15.18 -1.22
N ASN A 162 -9.42 -15.22 -0.52
CA ASN A 162 -9.33 -15.32 0.92
C ASN A 162 -8.92 -13.99 1.56
N TYR A 163 -9.90 -13.26 2.10
CA TYR A 163 -9.64 -11.98 2.76
C TYR A 163 -8.90 -12.10 4.09
N MET A 164 -8.96 -13.25 4.76
CA MET A 164 -8.23 -13.46 6.02
C MET A 164 -6.71 -13.44 5.81
N ALA A 165 -6.23 -13.64 4.58
CA ALA A 165 -4.81 -13.49 4.24
C ALA A 165 -4.28 -12.07 4.52
N TRP A 166 -5.15 -11.05 4.51
CA TRP A 166 -4.79 -9.67 4.86
C TRP A 166 -4.54 -9.44 6.35
N CYS A 167 -4.96 -10.38 7.22
CA CYS A 167 -4.78 -10.22 8.67
C CYS A 167 -3.30 -10.24 9.08
N LYS A 168 -2.40 -10.78 8.24
CA LYS A 168 -0.94 -10.68 8.44
C LYS A 168 -0.34 -9.34 7.98
N ASN A 169 -1.09 -8.52 7.23
CA ASN A 169 -0.63 -7.26 6.64
C ASN A 169 -1.58 -6.10 6.99
N PHE A 170 -1.87 -5.93 8.29
CA PHE A 170 -2.87 -5.00 8.78
C PHE A 170 -2.59 -3.53 8.46
N GLN A 171 -1.31 -3.17 8.25
CA GLN A 171 -0.90 -1.85 7.79
C GLN A 171 -1.51 -1.49 6.42
N ARG A 172 -1.91 -2.48 5.63
CA ARG A 172 -2.65 -2.32 4.36
C ARG A 172 -4.16 -2.30 4.54
N GLY A 173 -4.65 -2.42 5.78
CA GLY A 173 -6.07 -2.46 6.12
C GLY A 173 -6.90 -1.32 5.55
N PRO A 174 -6.47 -0.04 5.65
CA PRO A 174 -7.22 1.07 5.06
C PRO A 174 -7.38 0.99 3.54
N ILE A 175 -6.37 0.45 2.84
CA ILE A 175 -6.42 0.23 1.38
C ILE A 175 -7.44 -0.88 1.09
N MET A 176 -7.31 -2.01 1.79
CA MET A 176 -8.13 -3.18 1.51
C MET A 176 -9.59 -3.01 1.92
N ALA A 177 -9.87 -2.29 3.01
CA ALA A 177 -11.23 -1.97 3.41
C ALA A 177 -11.97 -1.17 2.32
N LYS A 178 -11.28 -0.22 1.67
CA LYS A 178 -11.84 0.55 0.53
C LYS A 178 -12.05 -0.33 -0.69
N CYS A 179 -11.04 -1.13 -1.03
CA CYS A 179 -11.08 -2.09 -2.13
C CYS A 179 -12.32 -3.00 -2.04
N VAL A 180 -12.49 -3.67 -0.90
CA VAL A 180 -13.59 -4.61 -0.66
C VAL A 180 -14.95 -3.93 -0.59
N ALA A 181 -15.01 -2.66 -0.16
CA ALA A 181 -16.22 -1.87 -0.20
C ALA A 181 -16.61 -1.40 -1.62
N GLY A 182 -15.82 -1.74 -2.65
CA GLY A 182 -16.01 -1.30 -4.03
C GLY A 182 -15.49 0.11 -4.32
N ASP A 183 -14.82 0.77 -3.37
CA ASP A 183 -14.16 2.07 -3.56
C ASP A 183 -12.76 1.87 -4.17
N LEU A 184 -12.72 1.39 -5.43
CA LEU A 184 -11.47 1.04 -6.10
C LEU A 184 -10.57 2.27 -6.31
N LEU A 185 -11.17 3.40 -6.71
CA LEU A 185 -10.45 4.67 -6.89
C LEU A 185 -9.91 5.22 -5.56
N GLY A 186 -10.69 5.14 -4.49
CA GLY A 186 -10.23 5.55 -3.17
C GLY A 186 -9.13 4.64 -2.64
N SER A 187 -9.24 3.33 -2.87
CA SER A 187 -8.19 2.35 -2.55
C SER A 187 -6.88 2.68 -3.27
N ALA A 188 -6.95 2.91 -4.59
CA ALA A 188 -5.83 3.31 -5.43
C ALA A 188 -5.12 4.56 -4.91
N LYS A 189 -5.89 5.63 -4.65
CA LYS A 189 -5.35 6.91 -4.13
C LYS A 189 -4.70 6.73 -2.76
N THR A 190 -5.34 6.00 -1.85
CA THR A 190 -4.79 5.70 -0.53
C THR A 190 -3.49 4.91 -0.64
N ARG A 191 -3.46 3.86 -1.45
CA ARG A 191 -2.23 3.07 -1.65
C ARG A 191 -1.09 3.90 -2.22
N TYR A 192 -1.36 4.73 -3.23
CA TYR A 192 -0.33 5.58 -3.82
C TYR A 192 0.24 6.58 -2.82
N LEU A 193 -0.63 7.21 -2.03
CA LEU A 193 -0.22 8.16 -0.99
C LEU A 193 0.68 7.49 0.06
N LEU A 194 0.30 6.31 0.55
CA LEU A 194 1.09 5.59 1.56
C LEU A 194 2.42 5.09 1.00
N THR A 195 2.42 4.61 -0.25
CA THR A 195 3.62 4.14 -0.95
C THR A 195 4.59 5.29 -1.22
N THR A 196 4.10 6.44 -1.67
CA THR A 196 4.93 7.63 -1.93
C THR A 196 5.41 8.31 -0.65
N ALA A 197 4.68 8.16 0.46
CA ALA A 197 5.14 8.54 1.79
C ALA A 197 6.20 7.60 2.38
N GLY A 198 6.52 6.49 1.71
CA GLY A 198 7.55 5.53 2.16
C GLY A 198 7.06 4.53 3.22
N MET A 199 5.75 4.42 3.44
CA MET A 199 5.19 3.55 4.49
C MET A 199 5.53 2.06 4.28
N PHE A 200 5.72 1.65 3.03
CA PHE A 200 6.03 0.27 2.64
C PHE A 200 7.51 0.08 2.26
N GLY A 201 8.37 1.01 2.68
CA GLY A 201 9.79 1.04 2.34
C GLY A 201 10.11 1.80 1.05
N GLY A 202 11.39 2.20 0.91
CA GLY A 202 11.84 3.08 -0.17
C GLY A 202 11.77 2.46 -1.57
N LEU A 203 11.73 1.13 -1.67
CA LEU A 203 11.76 0.39 -2.93
C LEU A 203 10.36 0.11 -3.50
N GLN A 204 9.32 0.21 -2.67
CA GLN A 204 7.97 -0.23 -3.05
C GLN A 204 7.46 0.50 -4.30
N ARG A 205 7.84 1.77 -4.48
CA ARG A 205 7.46 2.56 -5.66
C ARG A 205 8.00 1.98 -6.97
N GLU A 206 9.25 1.51 -6.97
CA GLU A 206 9.86 0.92 -8.17
C GLU A 206 9.28 -0.48 -8.44
N LEU A 207 9.02 -1.25 -7.38
CA LEU A 207 8.38 -2.57 -7.48
C LEU A 207 6.94 -2.48 -8.00
N ASP A 208 6.11 -1.61 -7.42
CA ASP A 208 4.74 -1.37 -7.87
C ASP A 208 4.74 -0.86 -9.32
N GLY A 209 5.58 0.15 -9.62
CA GLY A 209 5.67 0.74 -10.95
C GLY A 209 6.01 -0.28 -12.02
N SER A 210 7.09 -1.05 -11.85
CA SER A 210 7.47 -2.11 -12.80
C SER A 210 6.42 -3.22 -12.94
N ALA A 211 5.84 -3.68 -11.83
CA ALA A 211 4.79 -4.70 -11.85
C ALA A 211 3.57 -4.25 -12.66
N CYS A 212 3.17 -2.97 -12.56
CA CYS A 212 2.04 -2.43 -13.32
C CYS A 212 2.19 -2.60 -14.84
N PHE A 213 3.41 -2.47 -15.38
CA PHE A 213 3.66 -2.64 -16.82
C PHE A 213 3.92 -4.12 -17.18
N LEU A 214 4.69 -4.86 -16.38
CA LEU A 214 4.98 -6.29 -16.63
C LEU A 214 3.72 -7.16 -16.63
N GLU A 215 2.80 -6.89 -15.71
CA GLU A 215 1.56 -7.66 -15.54
C GLU A 215 0.40 -7.09 -16.35
N GLY A 216 0.69 -6.17 -17.28
CA GLY A 216 -0.30 -5.63 -18.21
C GLY A 216 -1.42 -4.82 -17.56
N HIS A 217 -1.26 -4.40 -16.30
CA HIS A 217 -2.31 -3.68 -15.58
C HIS A 217 -2.65 -2.33 -16.24
N CYS A 218 -1.67 -1.68 -16.86
CA CYS A 218 -1.90 -0.44 -17.63
C CYS A 218 -2.78 -0.64 -18.88
N ALA A 219 -2.76 -1.84 -19.47
CA ALA A 219 -3.50 -2.20 -20.67
C ALA A 219 -4.78 -3.00 -20.37
N ASN A 220 -5.05 -3.31 -19.10
CA ASN A 220 -6.17 -4.16 -18.72
C ASN A 220 -7.50 -3.38 -18.81
N ALA A 221 -8.24 -3.64 -19.88
CA ALA A 221 -9.59 -3.10 -20.10
C ALA A 221 -10.71 -3.97 -19.52
N ALA A 222 -10.41 -5.19 -19.07
CA ALA A 222 -11.40 -6.10 -18.47
C ALA A 222 -11.83 -5.63 -17.08
N VAL A 223 -10.90 -5.04 -16.31
CA VAL A 223 -11.21 -4.39 -15.03
C VAL A 223 -11.73 -2.97 -15.26
N THR A 224 -12.83 -2.65 -14.62
CA THR A 224 -13.48 -1.34 -14.58
C THR A 224 -13.55 -0.83 -13.14
N GLU A 225 -13.93 0.43 -12.94
CA GLU A 225 -14.11 1.01 -11.59
C GLU A 225 -15.20 0.32 -10.75
N ASN A 226 -16.08 -0.45 -11.40
CA ASN A 226 -17.18 -1.16 -10.74
C ASN A 226 -16.95 -2.69 -10.70
N THR A 227 -15.78 -3.17 -11.11
CA THR A 227 -15.48 -4.60 -11.11
C THR A 227 -15.50 -5.14 -9.68
N THR A 228 -16.37 -6.13 -9.48
CA THR A 228 -16.51 -6.86 -8.22
C THR A 228 -15.37 -7.87 -8.03
N VAL A 229 -15.23 -8.41 -6.83
CA VAL A 229 -14.19 -9.41 -6.54
C VAL A 229 -14.48 -10.72 -7.29
N GLU A 230 -15.74 -11.11 -7.42
CA GLU A 230 -16.15 -12.31 -8.16
C GLU A 230 -15.85 -12.18 -9.66
N GLU A 231 -16.03 -10.99 -10.24
CA GLU A 231 -15.62 -10.71 -11.62
C GLU A 231 -14.10 -10.71 -11.74
N ALA A 232 -13.40 -10.11 -10.79
CA ALA A 232 -11.93 -10.10 -10.76
C ALA A 232 -11.34 -11.51 -10.69
N ALA A 233 -11.95 -12.42 -9.93
CA ALA A 233 -11.53 -13.82 -9.85
C ALA A 233 -11.66 -14.54 -11.20
N LYS A 234 -12.70 -14.27 -11.98
CA LYS A 234 -12.85 -14.81 -13.35
C LYS A 234 -11.78 -14.25 -14.29
N ILE A 235 -11.45 -12.96 -14.17
CA ILE A 235 -10.34 -12.36 -14.93
C ILE A 235 -9.02 -13.03 -14.54
N CYS A 236 -8.82 -13.35 -13.25
CA CYS A 236 -7.67 -14.11 -12.80
C CYS A 236 -7.63 -15.53 -13.41
N ASP A 237 -8.76 -16.23 -13.48
CA ASP A 237 -8.85 -17.55 -14.12
C ASP A 237 -8.42 -17.48 -15.60
N GLU A 238 -8.90 -16.48 -16.33
CA GLU A 238 -8.59 -16.29 -17.75
C GLU A 238 -7.12 -15.92 -17.99
N HIS A 239 -6.55 -15.04 -17.17
CA HIS A 239 -5.18 -14.52 -17.36
C HIS A 239 -4.08 -15.43 -16.80
N TYR A 240 -4.35 -16.09 -15.68
CA TYR A 240 -3.33 -16.81 -14.91
C TYR A 240 -3.61 -18.30 -14.78
N GLY A 241 -4.85 -18.73 -15.00
CA GLY A 241 -5.32 -20.08 -14.74
C GLY A 241 -5.75 -20.27 -13.28
N HIS A 242 -6.92 -20.86 -13.07
CA HIS A 242 -7.52 -21.06 -11.74
C HIS A 242 -6.57 -21.73 -10.76
N GLU A 243 -5.97 -22.85 -11.18
CA GLU A 243 -5.04 -23.63 -10.36
C GLU A 243 -3.83 -22.81 -9.87
N ALA A 244 -3.33 -21.88 -10.70
CA ALA A 244 -2.12 -21.12 -10.39
C ALA A 244 -2.33 -20.14 -9.24
N TRP A 245 -3.47 -19.45 -9.20
CA TRP A 245 -3.76 -18.46 -8.15
C TRP A 245 -4.47 -19.09 -6.95
N ALA A 246 -5.37 -20.06 -7.15
CA ALA A 246 -6.08 -20.71 -6.04
C ALA A 246 -5.10 -21.43 -5.08
N HIS A 247 -4.06 -22.05 -5.63
CA HIS A 247 -3.02 -22.74 -4.87
C HIS A 247 -1.78 -21.88 -4.59
N PHE A 248 -1.83 -20.56 -4.82
CA PHE A 248 -0.71 -19.68 -4.54
C PHE A 248 -0.29 -19.80 -3.06
N GLY A 249 1.01 -19.92 -2.80
CA GLY A 249 1.56 -20.13 -1.46
C GLY A 249 1.66 -21.61 -1.03
N SER A 250 1.08 -22.54 -1.80
CA SER A 250 1.29 -23.97 -1.59
C SER A 250 2.73 -24.37 -1.93
N ALA A 251 3.33 -25.23 -1.10
CA ALA A 251 4.60 -25.90 -1.33
C ALA A 251 4.56 -26.85 -2.55
N PHE A 252 3.35 -27.18 -3.03
CA PHE A 252 3.12 -27.98 -4.23
C PHE A 252 2.84 -27.13 -5.47
N ALA A 253 2.73 -25.81 -5.32
CA ALA A 253 2.60 -24.93 -6.48
C ALA A 253 3.87 -25.01 -7.36
N PRO A 254 3.74 -24.90 -8.69
CA PRO A 254 4.88 -24.81 -9.60
C PRO A 254 5.88 -23.75 -9.12
N ALA A 255 7.18 -24.01 -9.30
CA ALA A 255 8.24 -23.15 -8.78
C ALA A 255 8.10 -21.71 -9.28
N GLU A 256 7.64 -21.53 -10.51
CA GLU A 256 7.38 -20.24 -11.15
C GLU A 256 6.27 -19.40 -10.49
N ASN A 257 5.43 -20.01 -9.66
CA ASN A 257 4.38 -19.33 -8.91
C ASN A 257 4.80 -19.00 -7.47
N GLN A 258 5.99 -19.40 -7.04
CA GLN A 258 6.47 -19.16 -5.67
C GLN A 258 7.11 -17.77 -5.55
N VAL A 259 6.94 -17.14 -4.38
CA VAL A 259 7.56 -15.84 -4.08
C VAL A 259 9.09 -15.98 -4.13
N GLY A 260 9.74 -15.02 -4.79
CA GLY A 260 11.20 -15.02 -4.96
C GLY A 260 11.68 -15.80 -6.18
N PHE A 261 10.79 -16.50 -6.90
CA PHE A 261 11.15 -17.10 -8.18
C PHE A 261 11.63 -16.04 -9.18
N GLY A 262 12.70 -16.34 -9.90
CA GLY A 262 13.31 -15.41 -10.86
C GLY A 262 14.03 -14.21 -10.25
N ILE A 263 14.04 -14.04 -8.92
CA ILE A 263 14.79 -12.97 -8.24
C ILE A 263 16.18 -13.51 -7.87
N THR A 264 17.21 -12.98 -8.52
CA THR A 264 18.61 -13.27 -8.18
C THR A 264 19.14 -12.27 -7.16
N LEU A 265 20.23 -12.62 -6.48
CA LEU A 265 20.96 -11.67 -5.62
C LEU A 265 21.40 -10.42 -6.39
N GLU A 266 21.69 -10.56 -7.69
CA GLU A 266 22.10 -9.45 -8.55
C GLU A 266 20.94 -8.50 -8.87
N ASP A 267 19.74 -9.05 -9.11
CA ASP A 267 18.52 -8.25 -9.29
C ASP A 267 18.21 -7.40 -8.05
N MET A 268 18.52 -7.90 -6.86
CA MET A 268 18.35 -7.16 -5.60
C MET A 268 19.42 -6.09 -5.33
N ARG A 269 20.53 -6.06 -6.10
CA ARG A 269 21.63 -5.10 -5.86
C ARG A 269 21.33 -3.71 -6.41
N ASP A 270 20.60 -3.60 -7.51
CA ASP A 270 20.17 -2.29 -8.02
C ASP A 270 18.77 -1.95 -7.50
N GLN A 271 18.74 -1.46 -6.27
CA GLN A 271 17.54 -0.95 -5.60
C GLN A 271 16.79 0.15 -6.37
N ARG A 272 17.42 0.74 -7.40
CA ARG A 272 16.76 1.75 -8.24
C ARG A 272 15.90 1.13 -9.32
N ASN A 273 15.98 -0.18 -9.54
CA ASN A 273 15.16 -0.88 -10.50
C ASN A 273 14.07 -1.68 -9.78
N GLY A 274 12.88 -1.68 -10.36
CA GLY A 274 11.82 -2.59 -9.95
C GLY A 274 12.08 -4.02 -10.45
N PHE A 275 11.01 -4.77 -10.63
CA PHE A 275 11.08 -6.04 -11.35
C PHE A 275 11.56 -5.81 -12.79
N LEU A 276 12.44 -6.70 -13.24
CA LEU A 276 13.03 -6.67 -14.57
C LEU A 276 12.30 -7.58 -15.54
N ARG A 277 11.56 -8.57 -15.03
CA ARG A 277 10.87 -9.58 -15.83
C ARG A 277 9.57 -10.01 -15.17
N ARG A 278 8.68 -10.55 -15.99
CA ARG A 278 7.35 -10.98 -15.56
C ARG A 278 7.42 -12.11 -14.54
N GLU A 279 8.40 -13.00 -14.64
CA GLU A 279 8.58 -14.11 -13.69
C GLU A 279 8.81 -13.63 -12.25
N GLN A 280 9.33 -12.41 -12.07
CA GLN A 280 9.56 -11.83 -10.75
C GLN A 280 8.30 -11.17 -10.16
N SER A 281 7.45 -10.58 -11.01
CA SER A 281 6.24 -9.86 -10.60
C SER A 281 5.01 -10.77 -10.52
N ARG A 282 4.95 -11.82 -11.35
CA ARG A 282 3.83 -12.77 -11.44
C ARG A 282 3.41 -13.36 -10.09
N PRO A 283 4.30 -13.82 -9.19
CA PRO A 283 3.90 -14.34 -7.88
C PRO A 283 3.10 -13.31 -7.06
N PHE A 284 3.39 -12.02 -7.18
CA PHE A 284 2.65 -10.98 -6.47
C PHE A 284 1.24 -10.82 -7.02
N THR A 285 1.07 -10.89 -8.34
CA THR A 285 -0.27 -10.81 -8.94
C THR A 285 -1.11 -12.06 -8.66
N LEU A 286 -0.50 -13.25 -8.63
CA LEU A 286 -1.16 -14.47 -8.18
C LEU A 286 -1.61 -14.34 -6.72
N ALA A 287 -0.77 -13.77 -5.84
CA ALA A 287 -1.15 -13.45 -4.48
C ALA A 287 -2.35 -12.50 -4.45
N SER A 288 -2.34 -11.44 -5.26
CA SER A 288 -3.45 -10.49 -5.35
C SER A 288 -4.76 -11.13 -5.83
N CYS A 289 -4.70 -12.10 -6.74
CA CYS A 289 -5.86 -12.91 -7.11
C CYS A 289 -6.36 -13.74 -5.91
N ALA A 290 -5.47 -14.50 -5.27
CA ALA A 290 -5.79 -15.33 -4.11
C ALA A 290 -6.32 -14.55 -2.91
N MET A 291 -5.85 -13.31 -2.73
CA MET A 291 -6.23 -12.43 -1.62
C MET A 291 -7.39 -11.48 -1.97
N GLY A 292 -7.90 -11.53 -3.21
CA GLY A 292 -9.07 -10.76 -3.65
C GLY A 292 -8.82 -9.28 -3.92
N SER A 293 -7.59 -8.88 -4.24
CA SER A 293 -7.20 -7.49 -4.51
C SER A 293 -6.82 -7.20 -5.96
N PHE A 294 -6.86 -8.19 -6.87
CA PHE A 294 -6.41 -8.03 -8.27
C PHE A 294 -7.00 -6.79 -8.97
N HIS A 295 -8.34 -6.64 -8.95
CA HIS A 295 -9.01 -5.48 -9.54
C HIS A 295 -8.59 -4.14 -8.93
N CYS A 296 -8.29 -4.11 -7.62
CA CYS A 296 -7.76 -2.92 -6.95
C CYS A 296 -6.34 -2.60 -7.39
N ASP A 297 -5.50 -3.60 -7.65
CA ASP A 297 -4.15 -3.41 -8.18
C ASP A 297 -4.18 -2.87 -9.60
N VAL A 298 -5.11 -3.37 -10.44
CA VAL A 298 -5.28 -2.86 -11.81
C VAL A 298 -5.72 -1.39 -11.80
N ILE A 299 -6.73 -1.03 -11.01
CA ILE A 299 -7.17 0.37 -10.89
C ILE A 299 -6.08 1.24 -10.26
N TYR A 300 -5.37 0.74 -9.25
CA TYR A 300 -4.22 1.41 -8.66
C TYR A 300 -3.17 1.77 -9.71
N CYS A 301 -2.74 0.79 -10.50
CA CYS A 301 -1.78 1.00 -11.58
C CYS A 301 -2.29 2.04 -12.59
N ARG A 302 -3.50 1.84 -13.13
CA ARG A 302 -4.09 2.71 -14.15
C ARG A 302 -4.22 4.15 -13.70
N GLU A 303 -4.57 4.38 -12.44
CA GLU A 303 -4.78 5.71 -11.88
C GLU A 303 -3.49 6.39 -11.40
N THR A 304 -2.36 5.69 -11.40
CA THR A 304 -1.10 6.19 -10.84
C THR A 304 0.05 6.01 -11.83
N TYR A 305 0.81 4.92 -11.72
CA TYR A 305 2.03 4.65 -12.48
C TYR A 305 1.82 4.68 -13.99
N CYS A 306 0.67 4.24 -14.49
CA CYS A 306 0.38 4.25 -15.93
C CYS A 306 0.16 5.65 -16.52
N LYS A 307 0.04 6.69 -15.66
CA LYS A 307 -0.11 8.10 -16.03
C LYS A 307 1.12 8.93 -15.66
N ASP A 308 2.10 8.34 -14.98
CA ASP A 308 3.31 9.02 -14.52
C ASP A 308 4.41 8.90 -15.58
N GLU A 309 4.83 10.05 -16.13
CA GLU A 309 5.82 10.12 -17.23
C GLU A 309 7.11 9.38 -16.90
N TYR A 310 7.58 9.43 -15.65
CA TYR A 310 8.81 8.74 -15.23
C TYR A 310 8.66 7.22 -15.39
N TYR A 311 7.54 6.65 -14.93
CA TYR A 311 7.31 5.21 -15.00
C TYR A 311 6.95 4.74 -16.41
N ILE A 312 6.26 5.57 -17.19
CA ILE A 312 6.01 5.29 -18.61
C ILE A 312 7.32 5.25 -19.40
N GLU A 313 8.20 6.23 -19.23
CA GLU A 313 9.51 6.26 -19.89
C GLU A 313 10.36 5.06 -19.48
N LYS A 314 10.36 4.74 -18.18
CA LYS A 314 11.21 3.69 -17.62
C LYS A 314 10.72 2.27 -17.90
N TYR A 315 9.42 2.00 -17.78
CA TYR A 315 8.86 0.63 -17.83
C TYR A 315 7.83 0.41 -18.94
N GLY A 316 7.45 1.45 -19.70
CA GLY A 316 6.45 1.35 -20.76
C GLY A 316 6.77 0.31 -21.85
N HIS A 317 8.06 0.04 -22.08
CA HIS A 317 8.52 -0.97 -23.04
C HIS A 317 8.04 -2.39 -22.69
N PHE A 318 7.80 -2.70 -21.42
CA PHE A 318 7.30 -4.02 -21.00
C PHE A 318 5.91 -4.34 -21.57
N LEU A 319 5.07 -3.35 -21.86
CA LEU A 319 3.76 -3.62 -22.48
C LEU A 319 3.93 -4.24 -23.86
N GLU A 320 4.85 -3.72 -24.67
CA GLU A 320 5.10 -4.21 -26.03
C GLU A 320 5.79 -5.58 -26.02
N GLU A 321 6.81 -5.74 -25.17
CA GLU A 321 7.57 -6.98 -25.07
C GLU A 321 6.73 -8.18 -24.61
N GLN A 322 5.74 -7.92 -23.75
CA GLN A 322 4.82 -8.95 -23.24
C GLN A 322 3.57 -9.13 -24.12
N GLY A 323 3.46 -8.37 -25.22
CA GLY A 323 2.33 -8.46 -26.15
C GLY A 323 1.02 -7.86 -25.62
N TRP A 324 1.09 -6.95 -24.65
CA TRP A 324 -0.06 -6.20 -24.18
C TRP A 324 -0.43 -5.11 -25.20
N ALA A 325 -1.66 -5.14 -25.72
CA ALA A 325 -2.17 -4.07 -26.58
C ALA A 325 -2.42 -2.80 -25.73
N ARG A 326 -1.93 -1.65 -26.20
CA ARG A 326 -2.20 -0.34 -25.56
C ARG A 326 -3.64 0.11 -25.80
#